data_AF-A0A6J5D787-F1
#
_entry.id   AF-A0A6J5D787-F1
#
_cell.length_a   1.000
_cell.length_b   1.000
_cell.length_c   1.000
_cell.angle_alpha   90.00
_cell.angle_beta   90.00
_cell.angle_gamma   90.00
#
_symmetry.space_group_name_H-M   'P 1'
#
loop_
_entity.id
_entity.type
_entity.pdbx_description
1 polymer ?
#
loop_
_entity_poly.entity_id
_entity_poly.type
_entity_poly.pdbx_seq_one_letter_code
_entity_poly.pdbx_strand_id
1 'polypeptide(L)'
;MSEEWMEVGRGIANTTPNSNVDIHVADTMLIWEILDNVHGDKLPIIPSNSRVEHGRILYRLQLKLTIRSRTGGVISLRNIRVRTNRKEDRLEIWPAFDTTASLIVGLETRNSGTVELQVDDPDISALPLIIKLGDAWYESMFLVTGYHVCHEADFTGEMVLAHGVNDHHRRDFLYGARGVVMQGTGMTLNGQYIRPTRVSSAWHRNSRGNRDYLETPDGVAFAYANSVLGAYGPVTANHSIAVDPTVIPKHAQVDIEMVGRRFADDTGSAIVGHHIDNFVGAGAAVQATWERGPVNNTRRRIKYINPTERD
;
A
#
# COMPACT_ATOMS: atom_id res chain seq x y z
N MET A 1 -37.59 -14.39 -22.93
CA MET A 1 -37.25 -13.31 -21.98
C MET A 1 -36.91 -14.00 -20.68
N SER A 2 -35.68 -13.87 -20.18
CA SER A 2 -35.33 -14.39 -18.86
C SER A 2 -36.02 -13.53 -17.80
N GLU A 3 -36.74 -14.15 -16.88
CA GLU A 3 -37.25 -13.45 -15.68
C GLU A 3 -36.04 -13.06 -14.82
N GLU A 4 -35.83 -11.75 -14.65
CA GLU A 4 -34.82 -11.20 -13.77
C GLU A 4 -35.47 -10.90 -12.41
N TRP A 5 -35.13 -11.69 -11.39
CA TRP A 5 -35.64 -11.52 -10.04
C TRP A 5 -34.78 -10.50 -9.29
N MET A 6 -35.42 -9.51 -8.65
CA MET A 6 -34.73 -8.47 -7.89
C MET A 6 -35.31 -8.38 -6.48
N GLU A 7 -34.44 -8.41 -5.48
CA GLU A 7 -34.81 -8.20 -4.08
C GLU A 7 -35.08 -6.70 -3.83
N VAL A 8 -36.29 -6.37 -3.39
CA VAL A 8 -36.75 -4.97 -3.19
C VAL A 8 -36.97 -4.61 -1.71
N GLY A 9 -36.79 -5.57 -0.80
CA GLY A 9 -37.00 -5.38 0.63
C GLY A 9 -36.86 -6.69 1.42
N ARG A 10 -36.68 -6.56 2.75
CA ARG A 10 -36.69 -7.68 3.69
C ARG A 10 -37.75 -7.44 4.76
N GLY A 11 -38.65 -8.40 4.94
CA GLY A 11 -39.58 -8.45 6.07
C GLY A 11 -39.03 -9.37 7.16
N ILE A 12 -39.04 -8.91 8.41
CA ILE A 12 -38.80 -9.78 9.58
C ILE A 12 -40.18 -10.14 10.13
N ALA A 13 -40.54 -11.42 10.09
CA ALA A 13 -41.77 -11.90 10.71
C ALA A 13 -41.68 -11.73 12.23
N ASN A 14 -42.73 -11.21 12.87
CA ASN A 14 -42.74 -11.11 14.33
C ASN A 14 -42.81 -12.50 14.96
N THR A 15 -42.35 -12.62 16.20
CA THR A 15 -42.49 -13.83 17.03
C THR A 15 -43.94 -14.10 17.48
N THR A 16 -44.87 -13.22 17.14
CA THR A 16 -46.28 -13.30 17.54
C THR A 16 -47.11 -13.91 16.41
N PRO A 17 -47.83 -15.02 16.65
CA PRO A 17 -48.73 -15.60 15.66
C PRO A 17 -49.76 -14.58 15.18
N ASN A 18 -49.98 -14.50 13.86
CA ASN A 18 -50.93 -13.60 13.16
C ASN A 18 -50.53 -12.13 13.02
N SER A 19 -49.26 -11.77 13.17
CA SER A 19 -48.81 -10.44 12.73
C SER A 19 -48.68 -10.36 11.20
N ASN A 20 -49.17 -9.28 10.59
CA ASN A 20 -48.93 -8.97 9.19
C ASN A 20 -47.65 -8.14 9.04
N VAL A 21 -46.92 -8.38 7.95
CA VAL A 21 -45.79 -7.54 7.50
C VAL A 21 -46.20 -6.93 6.18
N ASP A 22 -46.48 -5.62 6.17
CA ASP A 22 -46.79 -4.88 4.95
C ASP A 22 -45.49 -4.40 4.29
N ILE A 23 -45.25 -4.82 3.05
CA ILE A 23 -44.09 -4.40 2.25
C ILE A 23 -44.59 -3.52 1.11
N HIS A 24 -44.22 -2.24 1.13
CA HIS A 24 -44.51 -1.32 0.03
C HIS A 24 -43.38 -1.38 -1.00
N VAL A 25 -43.73 -1.66 -2.26
CA VAL A 25 -42.79 -1.63 -3.40
C VAL A 25 -43.25 -0.54 -4.36
N ALA A 26 -42.43 0.48 -4.53
CA ALA A 26 -42.67 1.58 -5.45
C ALA A 26 -42.66 1.12 -6.91
N ASP A 27 -43.20 1.95 -7.80
CA ASP A 27 -43.22 1.66 -9.25
C ASP A 27 -41.85 1.84 -9.91
N THR A 28 -40.92 2.49 -9.21
CA THR A 28 -39.55 2.68 -9.64
C THR A 28 -38.61 1.88 -8.74
N MET A 29 -37.67 1.19 -9.37
CA MET A 29 -36.66 0.38 -8.68
C MET A 29 -35.26 0.82 -9.11
N LEU A 30 -34.28 0.55 -8.27
CA LEU A 30 -32.90 0.92 -8.52
C LEU A 30 -31.96 -0.27 -8.34
N ILE A 31 -31.00 -0.38 -9.25
CA ILE A 31 -29.95 -1.38 -9.25
C ILE A 31 -28.61 -0.67 -9.03
N TRP A 32 -27.84 -1.21 -8.09
CA TRP A 32 -26.45 -0.83 -7.86
C TRP A 32 -25.50 -1.72 -8.65
N GLU A 33 -24.52 -1.13 -9.29
CA GLU A 33 -23.38 -1.83 -9.89
C GLU A 33 -22.10 -1.15 -9.45
N ILE A 34 -21.14 -1.91 -8.92
CA ILE A 34 -19.77 -1.40 -8.76
C ILE A 34 -19.12 -1.43 -10.15
N LEU A 35 -18.55 -0.33 -10.60
CA LEU A 35 -17.87 -0.28 -11.89
C LEU A 35 -16.48 -0.91 -11.82
N ASP A 36 -16.02 -1.44 -12.96
CA ASP A 36 -14.63 -1.87 -13.07
C ASP A 36 -13.70 -0.68 -12.94
N ASN A 37 -12.64 -0.85 -12.16
CA ASN A 37 -11.55 0.09 -12.12
C ASN A 37 -10.61 -0.07 -13.32
N VAL A 38 -9.53 0.72 -13.35
CA VAL A 38 -8.51 0.70 -14.42
C VAL A 38 -7.77 -0.64 -14.57
N HIS A 39 -7.95 -1.58 -13.63
CA HIS A 39 -7.38 -2.92 -13.66
C HIS A 39 -8.40 -4.01 -14.02
N GLY A 40 -9.66 -3.65 -14.29
CA GLY A 40 -10.70 -4.59 -14.68
C GLY A 40 -11.30 -5.38 -13.51
N ASP A 41 -11.16 -4.88 -12.27
CA ASP A 41 -11.81 -5.46 -11.10
C ASP A 41 -12.65 -4.42 -10.34
N LYS A 42 -13.36 -4.86 -9.29
CA LYS A 42 -14.31 -4.04 -8.52
C LYS A 42 -13.70 -3.44 -7.24
N LEU A 43 -12.37 -3.52 -7.06
CA LEU A 43 -11.71 -2.93 -5.90
C LEU A 43 -11.65 -1.41 -6.03
N PRO A 44 -11.62 -0.68 -4.90
CA PRO A 44 -11.37 0.75 -4.91
C PRO A 44 -9.96 1.07 -5.42
N ILE A 45 -9.80 2.30 -5.92
CA ILE A 45 -8.54 2.87 -6.36
C ILE A 45 -8.05 3.89 -5.36
N ILE A 46 -6.73 3.97 -5.17
CA ILE A 46 -6.01 5.04 -4.50
C ILE A 46 -5.56 6.02 -5.59
N PRO A 47 -6.17 7.20 -5.71
CA PRO A 47 -5.87 8.14 -6.78
C PRO A 47 -4.39 8.57 -6.77
N SER A 48 -3.81 8.74 -7.95
CA SER A 48 -2.39 9.11 -8.15
C SER A 48 -1.98 10.44 -7.49
N ASN A 49 -2.93 11.37 -7.38
CA ASN A 49 -2.74 12.67 -6.72
C ASN A 49 -3.06 12.64 -5.21
N SER A 50 -3.58 11.53 -4.69
CA SER A 50 -3.87 11.41 -3.26
C SER A 50 -2.60 11.22 -2.44
N ARG A 51 -2.64 11.64 -1.18
CA ARG A 51 -1.60 11.39 -0.18
C ARG A 51 -2.18 10.73 1.04
N VAL A 52 -1.33 10.08 1.80
CA VAL A 52 -1.63 9.53 3.11
C VAL A 52 -1.91 10.69 4.06
N GLU A 53 -3.06 10.63 4.75
CA GLU A 53 -3.43 11.57 5.80
C GLU A 53 -3.79 10.78 7.05
N HIS A 54 -3.24 11.16 8.19
CA HIS A 54 -3.46 10.47 9.47
C HIS A 54 -3.21 8.95 9.39
N GLY A 55 -2.22 8.54 8.58
CA GLY A 55 -1.88 7.13 8.37
C GLY A 55 -2.85 6.34 7.48
N ARG A 56 -3.77 7.02 6.78
CA ARG A 56 -4.81 6.38 5.95
C ARG A 56 -4.69 6.78 4.48
N ILE A 57 -4.86 5.79 3.61
CA ILE A 57 -5.03 6.01 2.16
C ILE A 57 -6.44 6.55 1.85
N LEU A 58 -6.62 7.08 0.65
CA LEU A 58 -7.93 7.45 0.13
C LEU A 58 -8.45 6.31 -0.75
N TYR A 59 -9.61 5.76 -0.41
CA TYR A 59 -10.37 4.86 -1.25
C TYR A 59 -11.26 5.70 -2.17
N ARG A 60 -11.20 5.45 -3.48
CA ARG A 60 -12.16 5.95 -4.47
C ARG A 60 -12.83 4.76 -5.15
N LEU A 61 -14.16 4.77 -5.16
CA LEU A 61 -14.97 3.77 -5.86
C LEU A 61 -16.00 4.47 -6.74
N GLN A 62 -16.26 3.91 -7.92
CA GLN A 62 -17.32 4.37 -8.80
C GLN A 62 -18.42 3.31 -8.87
N LEU A 63 -19.66 3.78 -8.74
CA LEU A 63 -20.85 2.96 -8.77
C LEU A 63 -21.76 3.48 -9.87
N LYS A 64 -22.39 2.57 -10.60
CA LYS A 64 -23.49 2.90 -11.50
C LYS A 64 -24.81 2.59 -10.81
N LEU A 65 -25.68 3.59 -10.82
CA LEU A 65 -27.07 3.51 -10.43
C LEU A 65 -27.91 3.40 -11.68
N THR A 66 -28.73 2.35 -11.79
CA THR A 66 -29.67 2.20 -12.90
C THR A 66 -31.09 2.21 -12.38
N ILE A 67 -31.88 3.17 -12.87
CA ILE A 67 -33.27 3.32 -12.50
C ILE A 67 -34.13 2.56 -13.51
N ARG A 68 -35.08 1.76 -13.04
CA ARG A 68 -35.99 0.98 -13.90
C ARG A 68 -37.43 1.12 -13.44
N SER A 69 -38.34 1.16 -14.41
CA SER A 69 -39.78 1.06 -14.14
C SER A 69 -40.12 -0.39 -13.90
N ARG A 70 -40.90 -0.66 -12.85
CA ARG A 70 -41.46 -1.99 -12.60
C ARG A 70 -42.30 -2.51 -13.75
N THR A 71 -42.95 -1.62 -14.50
CA THR A 71 -43.81 -1.97 -15.63
C THR A 71 -43.11 -1.86 -16.99
N GLY A 72 -41.80 -1.53 -17.01
CA GLY A 72 -41.02 -1.40 -18.24
C GLY A 72 -41.23 -0.08 -18.99
N GLY A 73 -41.93 0.89 -18.41
CA GLY A 73 -42.09 2.23 -18.96
C GLY A 73 -40.77 3.01 -19.04
N VAL A 74 -40.69 3.97 -19.96
CA VAL A 74 -39.55 4.88 -20.08
C VAL A 74 -39.49 5.78 -18.84
N ILE A 75 -38.33 5.80 -18.17
CA ILE A 75 -38.07 6.68 -17.03
C ILE A 75 -37.13 7.81 -17.45
N SER A 76 -37.51 9.04 -17.16
CA SER A 76 -36.63 10.20 -17.27
C SER A 76 -35.66 10.22 -16.10
N LEU A 77 -34.38 10.50 -16.38
CA LEU A 77 -33.39 10.73 -15.34
C LEU A 77 -33.85 11.89 -14.44
N ARG A 78 -33.85 11.68 -13.12
CA ARG A 78 -34.14 12.71 -12.13
C ARG A 78 -33.04 12.76 -11.07
N ASN A 79 -33.02 13.84 -10.31
CA ASN A 79 -32.08 13.99 -9.20
C ASN A 79 -32.43 12.99 -8.10
N ILE A 80 -31.51 12.06 -7.81
CA ILE A 80 -31.62 11.11 -6.71
C ILE A 80 -30.65 11.53 -5.60
N ARG A 81 -31.12 11.45 -4.35
CA ARG A 81 -30.24 11.60 -3.19
C ARG A 81 -29.73 10.24 -2.74
N VAL A 82 -28.42 10.14 -2.61
CA VAL A 82 -27.74 8.98 -2.01
C VAL A 82 -27.10 9.43 -0.71
N ARG A 83 -27.23 8.60 0.33
CA ARG A 83 -26.60 8.80 1.63
C ARG A 83 -25.71 7.62 1.98
N THR A 84 -24.72 7.90 2.81
CA THR A 84 -23.83 6.92 3.43
C THR A 84 -24.11 6.90 4.94
N ASN A 85 -23.90 5.75 5.57
CA ASN A 85 -24.02 5.59 7.03
C ASN A 85 -22.86 6.23 7.81
N ARG A 86 -21.81 6.74 7.15
CA ARG A 86 -20.61 7.33 7.76
C ARG A 86 -20.53 8.82 7.46
N LYS A 87 -20.10 9.63 8.43
CA LYS A 87 -20.10 11.10 8.29
C LYS A 87 -18.93 11.63 7.48
N GLU A 88 -17.83 10.88 7.44
CA GLU A 88 -16.56 11.27 6.82
C GLU A 88 -16.48 10.91 5.33
N ASP A 89 -17.43 10.11 4.85
CA ASP A 89 -17.51 9.68 3.46
C ASP A 89 -18.01 10.84 2.58
N ARG A 90 -17.38 11.02 1.43
CA ARG A 90 -17.79 11.99 0.42
C ARG A 90 -18.45 11.28 -0.75
N LEU A 91 -19.63 11.76 -1.14
CA LEU A 91 -20.38 11.29 -2.28
C LEU A 91 -20.49 12.40 -3.33
N GLU A 92 -20.20 12.07 -4.58
CA GLU A 92 -20.43 12.91 -5.74
C GLU A 92 -21.33 12.14 -6.72
N ILE A 93 -22.35 12.80 -7.28
CA ILE A 93 -23.33 12.15 -8.15
C ILE A 93 -23.43 12.94 -9.46
N TRP A 94 -23.37 12.25 -10.59
CA TRP A 94 -23.52 12.86 -11.91
C TRP A 94 -24.24 11.92 -12.89
N PRO A 95 -24.81 12.42 -13.99
CA PRO A 95 -25.42 11.59 -15.02
C PRO A 95 -24.43 10.61 -15.64
N ALA A 96 -24.87 9.37 -15.88
CA ALA A 96 -24.16 8.47 -16.79
C ALA A 96 -24.49 8.89 -18.22
N PHE A 97 -23.47 9.01 -19.07
CA PHE A 97 -23.65 9.31 -20.50
C PHE A 97 -23.90 8.02 -21.28
N ASP A 98 -25.02 7.35 -20.98
CA ASP A 98 -25.43 6.13 -21.64
C ASP A 98 -26.90 6.18 -22.09
N THR A 99 -27.37 5.12 -22.75
CA THR A 99 -28.76 5.03 -23.23
C THR A 99 -29.74 4.62 -22.13
N THR A 100 -29.29 4.48 -20.89
CA THR A 100 -30.10 4.05 -19.74
C THR A 100 -30.39 5.22 -18.81
N ALA A 101 -31.45 5.13 -18.00
CA ALA A 101 -31.73 6.11 -16.96
C ALA A 101 -30.77 5.90 -15.78
N SER A 102 -29.50 6.27 -15.96
CA SER A 102 -28.42 5.93 -15.04
C SER A 102 -27.64 7.13 -14.50
N LEU A 103 -27.18 7.00 -13.27
CA LEU A 103 -26.31 7.95 -12.57
C LEU A 103 -25.01 7.25 -12.19
N ILE A 104 -23.93 8.01 -12.08
CA ILE A 104 -22.69 7.56 -11.47
C ILE A 104 -22.59 8.17 -10.08
N VAL A 105 -22.21 7.34 -9.11
CA VAL A 105 -21.89 7.76 -7.74
C VAL A 105 -20.41 7.53 -7.51
N GLY A 106 -19.66 8.60 -7.29
CA GLY A 106 -18.30 8.55 -6.78
C GLY A 106 -18.32 8.53 -5.26
N LEU A 107 -17.81 7.45 -4.67
CA LEU A 107 -17.55 7.35 -3.23
C LEU A 107 -16.07 7.61 -2.97
N GLU A 108 -15.77 8.56 -2.09
CA GLU A 108 -14.44 8.77 -1.55
C GLU A 108 -14.44 8.71 -0.03
N THR A 109 -13.50 7.95 0.55
CA THR A 109 -13.34 7.86 2.01
C THR A 109 -11.93 7.44 2.38
N ARG A 110 -11.48 7.80 3.58
CA ARG A 110 -10.25 7.29 4.19
C ARG A 110 -10.49 6.17 5.19
N ASN A 111 -11.75 5.82 5.44
CA ASN A 111 -12.14 4.81 6.41
C ASN A 111 -12.36 3.46 5.74
N SER A 112 -11.57 2.45 6.13
CA SER A 112 -11.82 1.07 5.72
C SER A 112 -13.04 0.46 6.44
N GLY A 113 -13.35 -0.80 6.17
CA GLY A 113 -14.47 -1.53 6.74
C GLY A 113 -15.78 -1.36 5.96
N THR A 114 -16.89 -1.71 6.61
CA THR A 114 -18.23 -1.73 5.99
C THR A 114 -18.85 -0.35 5.85
N VAL A 115 -19.10 0.08 4.61
CA VAL A 115 -19.93 1.24 4.27
C VAL A 115 -21.28 0.76 3.74
N GLU A 116 -22.33 1.49 4.07
CA GLU A 116 -23.68 1.24 3.58
C GLU A 116 -24.20 2.48 2.87
N LEU A 117 -24.56 2.31 1.59
CA LEU A 117 -25.15 3.35 0.76
C LEU A 117 -26.63 3.11 0.60
N GLN A 118 -27.41 4.17 0.74
CA GLN A 118 -28.87 4.12 0.66
C GLN A 118 -29.39 5.24 -0.22
N VAL A 119 -30.49 4.99 -0.91
CA VAL A 119 -31.24 6.01 -1.64
C VAL A 119 -32.24 6.64 -0.67
N ASP A 120 -32.27 7.96 -0.63
CA ASP A 120 -33.24 8.75 0.15
C ASP A 120 -34.29 9.33 -0.82
N ASP A 121 -35.13 8.44 -1.33
CA ASP A 121 -36.19 8.77 -2.28
C ASP A 121 -37.41 7.84 -2.05
N PRO A 122 -38.56 8.37 -1.59
CA PRO A 122 -39.71 7.55 -1.23
C PRO A 122 -40.38 6.86 -2.43
N ASP A 123 -40.16 7.37 -3.64
CA ASP A 123 -40.72 6.82 -4.88
C ASP A 123 -39.83 5.72 -5.48
N ILE A 124 -38.69 5.40 -4.85
CA ILE A 124 -37.74 4.39 -5.32
C ILE A 124 -37.62 3.28 -4.28
N SER A 125 -37.94 2.05 -4.69
CA SER A 125 -37.59 0.86 -3.90
C SER A 125 -36.16 0.42 -4.23
N ALA A 126 -35.27 0.47 -3.23
CA ALA A 126 -33.89 0.03 -3.33
C ALA A 126 -33.42 -0.56 -2.01
N LEU A 127 -32.71 -1.68 -2.06
CA LEU A 127 -31.96 -2.15 -0.90
C LEU A 127 -30.70 -1.31 -0.71
N PRO A 128 -30.24 -1.14 0.54
CA PRO A 128 -28.92 -0.59 0.81
C PRO A 128 -27.82 -1.39 0.12
N LEU A 129 -26.87 -0.70 -0.51
CA LEU A 129 -25.64 -1.33 -0.99
C LEU A 129 -24.62 -1.37 0.15
N ILE A 130 -24.22 -2.57 0.53
CA ILE A 130 -23.18 -2.79 1.55
C ILE A 130 -21.86 -3.10 0.84
N ILE A 131 -20.83 -2.30 1.10
CA ILE A 131 -19.49 -2.47 0.53
C ILE A 131 -18.49 -2.66 1.68
N LYS A 132 -17.59 -3.65 1.55
CA LYS A 132 -16.47 -3.84 2.48
C LYS A 132 -15.20 -3.25 1.88
N LEU A 133 -14.76 -2.10 2.39
CA LEU A 133 -13.52 -1.45 1.96
C LEU A 133 -12.32 -2.06 2.71
N GLY A 134 -11.37 -2.59 1.96
CA GLY A 134 -10.17 -3.21 2.50
C GLY A 134 -9.01 -3.00 1.55
N ASP A 135 -8.80 -3.94 0.65
CA ASP A 135 -7.79 -3.82 -0.39
C ASP A 135 -8.11 -2.70 -1.37
N ALA A 136 -7.07 -2.06 -1.91
CA ALA A 136 -7.20 -1.03 -2.93
C ALA A 136 -5.99 -1.03 -3.87
N TRP A 137 -6.21 -0.73 -5.14
CA TRP A 137 -5.13 -0.58 -6.11
C TRP A 137 -4.61 0.85 -6.12
N TYR A 138 -3.29 1.03 -6.14
CA TYR A 138 -2.75 2.33 -6.51
C TYR A 138 -2.94 2.58 -8.01
N GLU A 139 -3.50 3.74 -8.36
CA GLU A 139 -3.70 4.14 -9.76
C GLU A 139 -2.35 4.26 -10.52
N SER A 140 -1.34 4.80 -9.85
CA SER A 140 0.02 4.93 -10.40
C SER A 140 0.80 3.63 -10.29
N MET A 141 1.61 3.32 -11.31
CA MET A 141 2.66 2.31 -11.18
C MET A 141 3.88 2.87 -10.42
N PHE A 142 4.52 2.02 -9.63
CA PHE A 142 5.68 2.36 -8.81
C PHE A 142 6.97 1.91 -9.49
N LEU A 143 8.00 2.77 -9.48
CA LEU A 143 9.37 2.32 -9.75
C LEU A 143 9.78 1.36 -8.63
N VAL A 144 10.30 0.19 -8.99
CA VAL A 144 10.79 -0.80 -8.02
C VAL A 144 12.30 -0.97 -8.18
N THR A 145 13.04 -0.67 -7.12
CA THR A 145 14.48 -0.93 -6.99
C THR A 145 14.74 -1.92 -5.85
N GLY A 146 16.01 -2.22 -5.58
CA GLY A 146 16.39 -2.98 -4.39
C GLY A 146 17.63 -2.42 -3.71
N TYR A 147 17.64 -2.55 -2.38
CA TYR A 147 18.75 -2.19 -1.51
C TYR A 147 19.20 -3.37 -0.65
N HIS A 148 20.45 -3.33 -0.23
CA HIS A 148 21.10 -4.36 0.57
C HIS A 148 21.99 -3.73 1.64
N VAL A 149 22.34 -4.52 2.65
CA VAL A 149 23.44 -4.20 3.57
C VAL A 149 24.72 -4.87 3.10
N CYS A 150 25.86 -4.30 3.44
CA CYS A 150 27.15 -4.90 3.09
C CYS A 150 27.37 -6.22 3.86
N HIS A 151 28.07 -7.18 3.25
CA HIS A 151 28.45 -8.43 3.88
C HIS A 151 29.98 -8.51 3.92
N GLU A 152 30.56 -8.81 5.08
CA GLU A 152 32.00 -8.79 5.29
C GLU A 152 32.78 -9.71 4.33
N ALA A 153 32.16 -10.80 3.88
CA ALA A 153 32.75 -11.69 2.89
C ALA A 153 33.04 -11.04 1.53
N ASP A 154 32.40 -9.91 1.21
CA ASP A 154 32.60 -9.17 -0.06
C ASP A 154 33.81 -8.23 -0.04
N PHE A 155 34.45 -8.07 1.13
CA PHE A 155 35.54 -7.14 1.36
C PHE A 155 36.86 -7.90 1.48
N THR A 156 38.02 -7.26 1.37
CA THR A 156 39.33 -7.95 1.37
C THR A 156 40.40 -7.28 2.21
N GLY A 157 40.06 -6.19 2.91
CA GLY A 157 40.98 -5.46 3.75
C GLY A 157 41.49 -6.28 4.93
N GLU A 158 42.57 -5.78 5.53
CA GLU A 158 43.15 -6.34 6.75
C GLU A 158 42.12 -6.42 7.89
N MET A 159 42.30 -7.41 8.76
CA MET A 159 41.48 -7.54 9.97
C MET A 159 41.93 -6.51 11.00
N VAL A 160 40.99 -5.69 11.48
CA VAL A 160 41.23 -4.67 12.50
C VAL A 160 40.22 -4.80 13.63
N LEU A 161 40.64 -4.45 14.84
CA LEU A 161 39.73 -4.40 15.99
C LEU A 161 38.65 -3.33 15.74
N ALA A 162 37.38 -3.73 15.78
CA ALA A 162 36.27 -2.81 15.60
C ALA A 162 35.93 -2.12 16.93
N HIS A 163 36.33 -0.87 17.10
CA HIS A 163 36.06 -0.10 18.33
C HIS A 163 34.60 -0.22 18.80
N GLY A 164 34.39 -0.53 20.08
CA GLY A 164 33.04 -0.72 20.67
C GLY A 164 32.53 -2.17 20.63
N VAL A 165 33.16 -3.04 19.84
CA VAL A 165 33.01 -4.49 19.93
C VAL A 165 34.38 -5.14 20.15
N ASN A 166 34.47 -6.19 20.96
CA ASN A 166 35.75 -6.86 21.23
C ASN A 166 36.06 -7.93 20.17
N ASP A 167 35.95 -7.56 18.89
CA ASP A 167 36.12 -8.48 17.75
C ASP A 167 36.82 -7.80 16.57
N HIS A 168 37.43 -8.60 15.70
CA HIS A 168 38.13 -8.12 14.50
C HIS A 168 37.27 -8.29 13.26
N HIS A 169 37.25 -7.26 12.42
CA HIS A 169 36.58 -7.30 11.13
C HIS A 169 37.44 -6.67 10.03
N ARG A 170 37.12 -6.94 8.76
CA ARG A 170 37.83 -6.35 7.62
C ARG A 170 37.71 -4.82 7.65
N ARG A 171 38.83 -4.12 7.52
CA ARG A 171 38.91 -2.66 7.63
C ARG A 171 38.03 -1.93 6.62
N ASP A 172 38.03 -2.39 5.37
CA ASP A 172 37.22 -1.85 4.28
C ASP A 172 35.73 -2.20 4.42
N PHE A 173 35.39 -3.32 5.07
CA PHE A 173 34.02 -3.62 5.49
C PHE A 173 33.52 -2.64 6.55
N LEU A 174 34.33 -2.30 7.56
CA LEU A 174 33.91 -1.35 8.60
C LEU A 174 33.89 0.09 8.10
N TYR A 175 34.97 0.54 7.47
CA TYR A 175 35.28 1.97 7.28
C TYR A 175 35.28 2.42 5.82
N GLY A 176 35.09 1.51 4.86
CA GLY A 176 35.03 1.83 3.44
C GLY A 176 33.72 2.51 3.03
N ALA A 177 33.74 3.21 1.90
CA ALA A 177 32.60 3.88 1.28
C ALA A 177 31.55 2.91 0.74
N ARG A 178 31.80 1.61 0.81
CA ARG A 178 30.86 0.53 0.54
C ARG A 178 30.49 -0.26 1.80
N GLY A 179 31.15 0.03 2.92
CA GLY A 179 31.10 -0.70 4.18
C GLY A 179 30.01 -0.20 5.14
N VAL A 180 30.07 -0.69 6.37
CA VAL A 180 29.09 -0.51 7.45
C VAL A 180 28.82 0.96 7.73
N VAL A 181 29.86 1.81 7.77
CA VAL A 181 29.68 3.25 8.05
C VAL A 181 28.92 4.00 6.95
N MET A 182 28.93 3.49 5.71
CA MET A 182 28.16 4.08 4.61
C MET A 182 26.74 3.50 4.56
N GLN A 183 26.62 2.17 4.71
CA GLN A 183 25.35 1.47 4.60
C GLN A 183 24.51 1.53 5.89
N GLY A 184 25.10 1.96 7.01
CA GLY A 184 24.45 2.02 8.32
C GLY A 184 24.38 0.67 9.05
N THR A 185 24.47 -0.46 8.35
CA THR A 185 24.56 -1.81 8.92
C THR A 185 25.32 -2.72 7.96
N GLY A 186 26.00 -3.74 8.49
CA GLY A 186 26.55 -4.84 7.71
C GLY A 186 26.44 -6.17 8.42
N MET A 187 26.53 -7.27 7.66
CA MET A 187 26.60 -8.64 8.17
C MET A 187 28.07 -9.06 8.27
N THR A 188 28.48 -9.55 9.42
CA THR A 188 29.84 -10.05 9.70
C THR A 188 30.00 -11.49 9.20
N LEU A 189 31.24 -12.00 9.15
CA LEU A 189 31.53 -13.39 8.72
C LEU A 189 30.87 -14.47 9.59
N ASN A 190 30.55 -14.16 10.84
CA ASN A 190 29.84 -15.07 11.75
C ASN A 190 28.29 -14.92 11.69
N GLY A 191 27.78 -14.12 10.74
CA GLY A 191 26.35 -13.93 10.50
C GLY A 191 25.65 -12.93 11.43
N GLN A 192 26.39 -12.25 12.32
CA GLN A 192 25.85 -11.18 13.16
C GLN A 192 25.71 -9.87 12.37
N TYR A 193 24.79 -9.01 12.77
CA TYR A 193 24.74 -7.65 12.25
C TYR A 193 25.59 -6.72 13.12
N ILE A 194 26.30 -5.80 12.48
CA ILE A 194 27.08 -4.76 13.13
C ILE A 194 26.68 -3.39 12.56
N ARG A 195 26.60 -2.38 13.41
CA ARG A 195 26.22 -1.01 13.03
C ARG A 195 27.07 0.03 13.74
N PRO A 196 27.28 1.22 13.16
CA PRO A 196 27.99 2.28 13.84
C PRO A 196 27.08 2.91 14.90
N THR A 197 27.62 3.14 16.09
CA THR A 197 26.95 3.86 17.20
C THR A 197 27.48 5.27 17.37
N ARG A 198 28.69 5.52 16.86
CA ARG A 198 29.32 6.84 16.79
C ARG A 198 30.12 6.91 15.50
N VAL A 199 30.00 8.01 14.76
CA VAL A 199 30.85 8.31 13.60
C VAL A 199 31.34 9.74 13.74
N SER A 200 32.58 9.91 14.19
CA SER A 200 33.26 11.21 14.28
C SER A 200 34.52 11.17 13.43
N SER A 201 34.33 11.10 12.12
CA SER A 201 35.43 11.03 11.15
C SER A 201 35.02 11.65 9.81
N ALA A 202 35.98 12.24 9.11
CA ALA A 202 35.79 12.73 7.76
C ALA A 202 36.02 11.60 6.73
N TRP A 203 35.36 11.73 5.58
CA TRP A 203 35.60 10.85 4.45
C TRP A 203 36.84 11.30 3.68
N HIS A 204 37.80 10.39 3.55
CA HIS A 204 38.84 10.52 2.53
C HIS A 204 38.17 10.48 1.14
N ARG A 205 38.65 11.34 0.24
CA ARG A 205 38.21 11.39 -1.16
C ARG A 205 39.32 10.91 -2.07
N ASN A 206 39.02 9.98 -2.97
CA ASN A 206 39.97 9.55 -3.99
C ASN A 206 40.26 10.65 -5.02
N SER A 207 41.19 10.38 -5.94
CA SER A 207 41.61 11.32 -6.99
C SER A 207 40.49 11.81 -7.92
N ARG A 208 39.34 11.13 -7.93
CA ARG A 208 38.13 11.52 -8.68
C ARG A 208 37.14 12.31 -7.83
N GLY A 209 37.50 12.66 -6.59
CA GLY A 209 36.65 13.38 -5.65
C GLY A 209 35.58 12.52 -4.96
N ASN A 210 35.54 11.21 -5.21
CA ASN A 210 34.56 10.31 -4.61
C ASN A 210 35.02 9.83 -3.23
N ARG A 211 34.10 9.62 -2.31
CA ARG A 211 34.40 9.03 -0.99
C ARG A 211 34.99 7.64 -1.16
N ASP A 212 35.98 7.32 -0.32
CA ASP A 212 36.69 6.03 -0.36
C ASP A 212 36.70 5.31 0.99
N TYR A 213 37.26 5.93 2.04
CA TYR A 213 37.28 5.37 3.39
C TYR A 213 37.25 6.50 4.44
N LEU A 214 36.98 6.18 5.71
CA LEU A 214 37.06 7.15 6.81
C LEU A 214 38.51 7.39 7.24
N GLU A 215 38.91 8.65 7.34
CA GLU A 215 40.30 9.07 7.65
C GLU A 215 40.76 8.64 9.04
N THR A 216 39.85 8.63 10.02
CA THR A 216 40.14 8.37 11.43
C THR A 216 39.23 7.27 11.97
N PRO A 217 39.59 5.99 11.83
CA PRO A 217 38.83 4.86 12.37
C PRO A 217 38.55 4.97 13.89
N ASP A 218 39.46 5.56 14.66
CA ASP A 218 39.33 5.73 16.13
C ASP A 218 38.16 6.65 16.53
N GLY A 219 37.71 7.51 15.62
CA GLY A 219 36.53 8.35 15.80
C GLY A 219 35.21 7.58 15.69
N VAL A 220 35.25 6.31 15.29
CA VAL A 220 34.08 5.48 15.01
C VAL A 220 33.96 4.39 16.08
N ALA A 221 32.74 4.11 16.51
CA ALA A 221 32.44 2.96 17.36
C ALA A 221 31.26 2.17 16.80
N PHE A 222 31.22 0.88 17.10
CA PHE A 222 30.23 -0.08 16.64
C PHE A 222 29.54 -0.78 17.80
N ALA A 223 28.40 -1.40 17.49
CA ALA A 223 27.76 -2.39 18.34
C ALA A 223 27.14 -3.47 17.45
N TYR A 224 27.07 -4.70 17.98
CA TYR A 224 26.25 -5.73 17.36
C TYR A 224 24.77 -5.37 17.43
N ALA A 225 24.03 -5.82 16.43
CA ALA A 225 22.60 -5.67 16.32
C ALA A 225 21.96 -7.03 16.04
N ASN A 226 20.73 -7.20 16.53
CA ASN A 226 19.97 -8.44 16.31
C ASN A 226 19.31 -8.49 14.93
N SER A 227 19.24 -7.36 14.23
CA SER A 227 18.66 -7.22 12.91
C SER A 227 19.23 -6.00 12.18
N VAL A 228 18.99 -5.92 10.88
CA VAL A 228 19.06 -4.65 10.16
C VAL A 228 17.89 -3.76 10.64
N LEU A 229 18.14 -2.46 10.81
CA LEU A 229 17.12 -1.50 11.23
C LEU A 229 16.83 -0.54 10.09
N GLY A 230 15.57 -0.50 9.68
CA GLY A 230 15.01 0.58 8.88
C GLY A 230 14.47 1.70 9.77
N ALA A 231 13.93 2.74 9.14
CA ALA A 231 13.39 3.91 9.81
C ALA A 231 12.18 3.62 10.71
N TYR A 232 11.43 2.54 10.46
CA TYR A 232 10.22 2.20 11.23
C TYR A 232 10.38 0.93 12.07
N GLY A 233 11.48 0.19 11.94
CA GLY A 233 11.72 -1.00 12.74
C GLY A 233 12.73 -1.96 12.09
N PRO A 234 12.81 -3.22 12.57
CA PRO A 234 13.60 -4.26 11.93
C PRO A 234 13.21 -4.47 10.47
N VAL A 235 14.19 -4.61 9.58
CA VAL A 235 13.97 -4.96 8.17
C VAL A 235 14.49 -6.36 7.88
N THR A 236 13.71 -7.12 7.11
CA THR A 236 14.03 -8.52 6.76
C THR A 236 13.94 -8.72 5.26
N ALA A 237 14.89 -9.47 4.70
CA ALA A 237 14.96 -9.73 3.27
C ALA A 237 13.67 -10.40 2.78
N ASN A 238 13.20 -10.01 1.59
CA ASN A 238 11.94 -10.49 1.00
C ASN A 238 10.67 -10.22 1.84
N HIS A 239 10.76 -9.32 2.82
CA HIS A 239 9.64 -8.90 3.65
C HIS A 239 9.50 -7.38 3.63
N SER A 240 10.60 -6.67 3.88
CA SER A 240 10.58 -5.23 4.10
C SER A 240 10.89 -4.44 2.83
N ILE A 241 10.26 -3.27 2.73
CA ILE A 241 10.49 -2.28 1.67
C ILE A 241 10.68 -0.89 2.28
N ALA A 242 11.51 -0.07 1.63
CA ALA A 242 11.54 1.36 1.85
C ALA A 242 10.51 2.05 0.95
N VAL A 243 9.78 3.02 1.49
CA VAL A 243 8.71 3.74 0.78
C VAL A 243 8.73 5.24 1.07
N ASP A 244 7.99 6.01 0.26
CA ASP A 244 7.54 7.35 0.63
C ASP A 244 6.32 7.25 1.58
N PRO A 245 6.44 7.64 2.86
CA PRO A 245 5.35 7.55 3.83
C PRO A 245 4.15 8.47 3.53
N THR A 246 4.31 9.43 2.60
CA THR A 246 3.21 10.29 2.12
C THR A 246 2.36 9.60 1.05
N VAL A 247 2.81 8.46 0.51
CA VAL A 247 2.10 7.67 -0.51
C VAL A 247 1.66 6.31 0.03
N ILE A 248 2.56 5.59 0.71
CA ILE A 248 2.27 4.32 1.38
C ILE A 248 2.39 4.53 2.90
N PRO A 249 1.35 4.28 3.70
CA PRO A 249 1.45 4.46 5.15
C PRO A 249 2.57 3.61 5.77
N LYS A 250 3.16 4.09 6.86
CA LYS A 250 4.14 3.31 7.65
C LYS A 250 3.51 1.99 8.12
N HIS A 251 4.28 0.91 8.06
CA HIS A 251 3.85 -0.47 8.37
C HIS A 251 2.68 -0.98 7.53
N ALA A 252 2.32 -0.28 6.45
CA ALA A 252 1.35 -0.81 5.50
C ALA A 252 1.89 -2.07 4.84
N GLN A 253 0.96 -2.96 4.53
CA GLN A 253 1.23 -4.13 3.72
C GLN A 253 0.81 -3.85 2.28
N VAL A 254 1.64 -4.24 1.33
CA VAL A 254 1.35 -4.12 -0.09
C VAL A 254 1.64 -5.43 -0.79
N ASP A 255 0.91 -5.72 -1.86
CA ASP A 255 1.28 -6.75 -2.84
C ASP A 255 1.88 -6.06 -4.07
N ILE A 256 3.12 -6.43 -4.38
CA ILE A 256 3.91 -5.85 -5.47
C ILE A 256 3.91 -6.86 -6.62
N GLU A 257 3.42 -6.45 -7.79
CA GLU A 257 3.40 -7.29 -8.99
C GLU A 257 4.77 -7.93 -9.27
N MET A 258 4.80 -9.26 -9.43
CA MET A 258 6.00 -10.11 -9.64
C MET A 258 6.99 -10.22 -8.47
N VAL A 259 6.70 -9.60 -7.32
CA VAL A 259 7.54 -9.65 -6.11
C VAL A 259 6.80 -10.29 -4.93
N GLY A 260 5.49 -10.03 -4.85
CA GLY A 260 4.61 -10.48 -3.80
C GLY A 260 4.50 -9.49 -2.64
N ARG A 261 4.01 -10.01 -1.52
CA ARG A 261 3.66 -9.24 -0.32
C ARG A 261 4.88 -8.65 0.38
N ARG A 262 4.85 -7.36 0.72
CA ARG A 262 5.89 -6.64 1.45
C ARG A 262 5.30 -5.66 2.48
N PHE A 263 6.13 -5.23 3.42
CA PHE A 263 5.78 -4.29 4.49
C PHE A 263 6.63 -3.03 4.43
N ALA A 264 5.96 -1.88 4.54
CA ALA A 264 6.58 -0.56 4.59
C ALA A 264 7.27 -0.31 5.95
N ASP A 265 8.42 -0.96 6.15
CA ASP A 265 9.20 -0.91 7.40
C ASP A 265 10.34 0.12 7.37
N ASP A 266 10.56 0.76 6.22
CA ASP A 266 11.69 1.67 6.01
C ASP A 266 11.33 2.86 5.13
N THR A 267 12.24 3.84 5.05
CA THR A 267 12.16 4.95 4.11
C THR A 267 13.58 5.44 3.76
N GLY A 268 13.73 6.07 2.61
CA GLY A 268 15.00 6.61 2.15
C GLY A 268 14.80 7.97 1.51
N SER A 269 15.78 8.87 1.61
CA SER A 269 15.68 10.23 1.07
C SER A 269 15.49 10.28 -0.46
N ALA A 270 15.93 9.23 -1.17
CA ALA A 270 15.73 9.06 -2.62
C ALA A 270 14.43 8.30 -2.97
N ILE A 271 13.74 7.77 -1.97
CA ILE A 271 12.51 6.99 -2.14
C ILE A 271 11.33 7.94 -1.95
N VAL A 272 10.99 8.64 -3.02
CA VAL A 272 9.99 9.72 -3.06
C VAL A 272 8.92 9.43 -4.11
N GLY A 273 7.67 9.69 -3.78
CA GLY A 273 6.51 9.45 -4.62
C GLY A 273 6.22 7.97 -4.82
N HIS A 274 5.94 7.60 -6.07
CA HIS A 274 5.65 6.22 -6.46
C HIS A 274 6.96 5.45 -6.71
N HIS A 275 7.78 5.31 -5.66
CA HIS A 275 9.05 4.60 -5.66
C HIS A 275 9.09 3.66 -4.45
N ILE A 276 9.44 2.39 -4.68
CA ILE A 276 9.66 1.37 -3.66
C ILE A 276 11.07 0.81 -3.82
N ASP A 277 11.77 0.66 -2.70
CA ASP A 277 13.05 -0.04 -2.65
C ASP A 277 12.90 -1.34 -1.85
N ASN A 278 13.08 -2.49 -2.49
CA ASN A 278 12.93 -3.80 -1.84
C ASN A 278 14.21 -4.21 -1.11
N PHE A 279 14.10 -4.58 0.16
CA PHE A 279 15.26 -5.08 0.89
C PHE A 279 15.59 -6.51 0.45
N VAL A 280 16.75 -6.68 -0.20
CA VAL A 280 17.17 -7.96 -0.80
C VAL A 280 18.09 -8.79 0.10
N GLY A 281 18.55 -8.22 1.22
CA GLY A 281 19.39 -8.90 2.20
C GLY A 281 20.81 -8.36 2.29
N ALA A 282 21.77 -9.25 2.54
CA ALA A 282 23.17 -8.89 2.77
C ALA A 282 24.09 -9.36 1.64
N GLY A 283 24.91 -8.44 1.13
CA GLY A 283 26.02 -8.71 0.24
C GLY A 283 25.80 -8.40 -1.24
N ALA A 284 26.90 -8.30 -1.99
CA ALA A 284 26.89 -7.90 -3.39
C ALA A 284 26.25 -8.97 -4.31
N ALA A 285 26.34 -10.25 -3.94
CA ALA A 285 25.77 -11.33 -4.74
C ALA A 285 24.23 -11.29 -4.78
N VAL A 286 23.57 -10.99 -3.64
CA VAL A 286 22.10 -10.86 -3.59
C VAL A 286 21.64 -9.63 -4.37
N GLN A 287 22.36 -8.50 -4.25
CA GLN A 287 22.12 -7.30 -5.04
C GLN A 287 22.25 -7.57 -6.54
N ALA A 288 23.35 -8.21 -6.97
CA ALA A 288 23.58 -8.52 -8.39
C ALA A 288 22.54 -9.51 -8.96
N THR A 289 21.96 -10.37 -8.11
CA THR A 289 20.87 -11.26 -8.52
C THR A 289 19.58 -10.46 -8.74
N TRP A 290 19.26 -9.55 -7.83
CA TRP A 290 18.12 -8.65 -7.97
C TRP A 290 18.24 -7.73 -9.18
N GLU A 291 19.41 -7.12 -9.39
CA GLU A 291 19.67 -6.19 -10.49
C GLU A 291 19.54 -6.83 -11.87
N ARG A 292 19.89 -8.12 -12.00
CA ARG A 292 19.72 -8.90 -13.23
C ARG A 292 18.32 -9.50 -13.37
N GLY A 293 17.51 -9.44 -12.31
CA GLY A 293 16.14 -9.94 -12.31
C GLY A 293 15.20 -9.06 -13.13
N PRO A 294 14.00 -9.57 -13.47
CA PRO A 294 13.06 -8.86 -14.34
C PRO A 294 12.34 -7.68 -13.68
N VAL A 295 12.50 -7.50 -12.36
CA VAL A 295 11.75 -6.50 -11.58
C VAL A 295 12.53 -5.20 -11.39
N ASN A 296 13.84 -5.27 -11.14
CA ASN A 296 14.62 -4.10 -10.78
C ASN A 296 14.59 -3.02 -11.88
N ASN A 297 14.47 -1.75 -11.49
CA ASN A 297 14.34 -0.60 -12.40
C ASN A 297 13.13 -0.66 -13.37
N THR A 298 12.07 -1.37 -12.99
CA THR A 298 10.82 -1.41 -13.76
C THR A 298 9.67 -0.77 -12.98
N ARG A 299 8.57 -0.45 -13.68
CA ARG A 299 7.34 0.05 -13.06
C ARG A 299 6.35 -1.09 -12.84
N ARG A 300 5.81 -1.20 -11.63
CA ARG A 300 4.92 -2.30 -11.21
C ARG A 300 3.64 -1.79 -10.59
N ARG A 301 2.55 -2.56 -10.77
CA ARG A 301 1.29 -2.33 -10.07
C ARG A 301 1.43 -2.73 -8.61
N ILE A 302 0.87 -1.91 -7.73
CA ILE A 302 0.91 -2.12 -6.28
C ILE A 302 -0.52 -2.15 -5.75
N LYS A 303 -0.86 -3.20 -5.00
CA LYS A 303 -2.11 -3.28 -4.25
C LYS A 303 -1.84 -3.01 -2.78
N TYR A 304 -2.51 -2.03 -2.19
CA TYR A 304 -2.56 -1.88 -0.75
C TYR A 304 -3.40 -3.00 -0.15
N ILE A 305 -2.90 -3.62 0.91
CA ILE A 305 -3.59 -4.69 1.64
C ILE A 305 -4.00 -4.17 3.02
N ASN A 306 -5.29 -4.31 3.36
CA ASN A 306 -5.77 -3.83 4.64
C ASN A 306 -5.28 -4.75 5.79
N PRO A 307 -4.58 -4.20 6.82
CA PRO A 307 -4.01 -4.99 7.91
C PRO A 307 -5.03 -5.71 8.82
N THR A 308 -6.34 -5.55 8.60
CA THR A 308 -7.38 -6.34 9.30
C THR A 308 -7.57 -7.75 8.74
N GLU A 309 -7.01 -8.07 7.57
CA GLU A 309 -6.91 -9.45 7.06
C GLU A 309 -5.60 -10.09 7.53
N ARG A 310 -5.47 -10.27 8.86
CA ARG A 310 -4.43 -11.15 9.43
C ARG A 310 -5.00 -12.55 9.46
N ASP A 311 -4.60 -13.37 8.49
CA ASP A 311 -4.64 -14.83 8.62
C ASP A 311 -3.63 -15.29 9.69
#